data_AF-A0A448ZQ54-F1
#
_entry.id   AF-A0A448ZQ54-F1
#
_cell.length_a   1.000
_cell.length_b   1.000
_cell.length_c   1.000
_cell.angle_alpha   90.00
_cell.angle_beta   90.00
_cell.angle_gamma   90.00
#
_symmetry.space_group_name_H-M   'P 1'
#
loop_
_entity.id
_entity.type
_entity.pdbx_description
1 polymer ?
#
loop_
_entity_poly.entity_id
_entity_poly.type
_entity_poly.pdbx_seq_one_letter_code
_entity_poly.pdbx_strand_id
1 'polypeptide(L)'
;MTEASPTSTAMPIWITDSRIDPSWIEENMPGDFPSVSGCTAEDISNDGRRGNNPRNGSTLLLRVTRRDDGIETNTATKIKTLVAKQIPPSGLALSQRLGLAREAMFYNQLAPRIKFPVRCCTPKIYCSSGSMDDGSKIIVMEDLSGGFVDSGILFGPGNPNNWSRDLWAAIAGAYPTLSRVPTPFEVANQSFVAMASVHAAFWRDSALLGHEYSWLRGSSWTSGSDEASWRASQGVVQASWARYTASEIENDNDGGSNNDEQRIQWDPLVREILETAMKGISWESQRQRLNAGSNFCLVHGDFWPGNVMISKDQGPATSVIENDGRKGCRLRQLRLLDWEMVGE
;
A
#
# COMPACT_ATOMS: atom_id res chain seq x y z
N MET A 1 -43.82 -2.54 -8.81
CA MET A 1 -42.67 -1.70 -8.43
C MET A 1 -41.43 -2.54 -8.62
N THR A 2 -40.78 -2.38 -9.76
CA THR A 2 -39.48 -3.01 -10.04
C THR A 2 -38.43 -2.28 -9.22
N GLU A 3 -37.83 -2.97 -8.26
CA GLU A 3 -36.64 -2.48 -7.56
C GLU A 3 -35.58 -2.15 -8.61
N ALA A 4 -35.12 -0.90 -8.60
CA ALA A 4 -33.97 -0.50 -9.40
C ALA A 4 -32.79 -1.35 -8.94
N SER A 5 -32.24 -2.13 -9.87
CA SER A 5 -30.98 -2.84 -9.69
C SER A 5 -29.95 -1.85 -9.13
N PRO A 6 -29.20 -2.18 -8.06
CA PRO A 6 -28.18 -1.27 -7.56
C PRO A 6 -27.20 -0.99 -8.71
N THR A 7 -27.09 0.29 -9.08
CA THR A 7 -26.09 0.77 -10.01
C THR A 7 -24.73 0.26 -9.54
N SER A 8 -24.12 -0.62 -10.32
CA SER A 8 -22.85 -1.24 -10.00
C SER A 8 -21.80 -0.17 -9.67
N THR A 9 -21.30 -0.15 -8.44
CA THR A 9 -20.19 0.72 -8.01
C THR A 9 -18.85 0.30 -8.61
N ALA A 10 -18.78 -0.86 -9.29
CA ALA A 10 -17.59 -1.26 -10.02
C ALA A 10 -17.39 -0.34 -11.24
N MET A 11 -16.15 0.09 -11.48
CA MET A 11 -15.80 0.74 -12.74
C MET A 11 -16.14 -0.25 -13.87
N PRO A 12 -16.71 0.21 -15.00
CA PRO A 12 -16.91 -0.66 -16.15
C PRO A 12 -15.57 -1.32 -16.53
N ILE A 13 -15.57 -2.57 -16.95
CA ILE A 13 -14.31 -3.30 -17.17
C ILE A 13 -13.78 -2.94 -18.56
N TRP A 14 -12.66 -2.21 -18.59
CA TRP A 14 -12.09 -1.55 -19.77
C TRP A 14 -11.06 -2.37 -20.56
N ILE A 15 -10.99 -3.69 -20.38
CA ILE A 15 -9.94 -4.52 -21.01
C ILE A 15 -9.96 -4.39 -22.55
N THR A 16 -11.07 -3.93 -23.15
CA THR A 16 -11.24 -3.78 -24.60
C THR A 16 -11.69 -2.38 -25.08
N ASP A 17 -12.01 -1.43 -24.20
CA ASP A 17 -12.45 -0.07 -24.55
C ASP A 17 -11.72 0.96 -23.68
N SER A 18 -11.10 1.97 -24.28
CA SER A 18 -10.35 3.01 -23.58
C SER A 18 -11.19 4.21 -23.16
N ARG A 19 -12.52 4.17 -23.30
CA ARG A 19 -13.40 5.31 -23.01
C ARG A 19 -14.34 5.06 -21.86
N ILE A 20 -14.22 5.85 -20.81
CA ILE A 20 -15.14 5.83 -19.68
C ILE A 20 -16.36 6.70 -19.96
N ASP A 21 -17.55 6.14 -19.70
CA ASP A 21 -18.79 6.90 -19.75
C ASP A 21 -18.70 8.09 -18.77
N PRO A 22 -18.81 9.34 -19.26
CA PRO A 22 -18.79 10.52 -18.41
C PRO A 22 -19.79 10.49 -17.26
N SER A 23 -20.95 9.88 -17.45
CA SER A 23 -21.98 9.76 -16.40
C SER A 23 -21.48 9.01 -15.18
N TRP A 24 -20.67 7.96 -15.38
CA TRP A 24 -20.08 7.21 -14.27
C TRP A 24 -19.14 8.10 -13.42
N ILE A 25 -18.37 8.99 -14.06
CA ILE A 25 -17.48 9.94 -13.37
C ILE A 25 -18.32 10.97 -12.58
N GLU A 26 -19.36 11.52 -13.20
CA GLU A 26 -20.26 12.49 -12.57
C GLU A 26 -21.02 11.88 -11.37
N GLU A 27 -21.48 10.63 -11.48
CA GLU A 27 -22.19 9.90 -10.42
C GLU A 27 -21.29 9.54 -9.23
N ASN A 28 -20.05 9.10 -9.50
CA ASN A 28 -19.15 8.61 -8.46
C ASN A 28 -18.23 9.70 -7.88
N MET A 29 -18.05 10.83 -8.56
CA MET A 29 -17.22 11.96 -8.11
C MET A 29 -17.92 13.33 -8.30
N PRO A 30 -19.19 13.49 -7.88
CA PRO A 30 -20.01 14.65 -8.23
C PRO A 30 -19.47 15.98 -7.69
N GLY A 31 -18.81 15.98 -6.52
CA GLY A 31 -18.25 17.20 -5.92
C GLY A 31 -17.02 17.74 -6.63
N ASP A 32 -16.23 16.87 -7.26
CA ASP A 32 -14.97 17.23 -7.91
C ASP A 32 -15.09 17.30 -9.44
N PHE A 33 -16.05 16.58 -10.03
CA PHE A 33 -16.24 16.48 -11.48
C PHE A 33 -17.73 16.55 -11.85
N PRO A 34 -18.41 17.69 -11.63
CA PRO A 34 -19.84 17.84 -11.86
C PRO A 34 -20.25 17.96 -13.35
N SER A 35 -19.29 18.14 -14.26
CA SER A 35 -19.55 18.34 -15.69
C SER A 35 -18.40 17.80 -16.53
N VAL A 36 -18.57 16.57 -17.03
CA VAL A 36 -17.57 15.82 -17.76
C VAL A 36 -18.04 15.64 -19.20
N SER A 37 -17.17 15.99 -20.16
CA SER A 37 -17.44 15.80 -21.59
C SER A 37 -16.81 14.52 -22.14
N GLY A 38 -15.86 13.93 -21.42
CA GLY A 38 -15.20 12.70 -21.83
C GLY A 38 -14.23 12.20 -20.77
N CYS A 39 -13.98 10.90 -20.75
CA CYS A 39 -12.92 10.31 -19.97
C CYS A 39 -12.27 9.19 -20.76
N THR A 40 -10.94 9.17 -20.84
CA THR A 40 -10.20 8.03 -21.40
C THR A 40 -9.37 7.34 -20.33
N ALA A 41 -9.16 6.05 -20.50
CA ALA A 41 -8.35 5.21 -19.62
C ALA A 41 -7.18 4.61 -20.41
N GLU A 42 -6.00 4.69 -19.83
CA GLU A 42 -4.78 4.03 -20.30
C GLU A 42 -4.34 3.02 -19.25
N ASP A 43 -4.16 1.76 -19.64
CA ASP A 43 -3.66 0.74 -18.73
C ASP A 43 -2.16 0.90 -18.52
N ILE A 44 -1.81 1.32 -17.30
CA ILE A 44 -0.44 1.51 -16.81
C ILE A 44 -0.05 0.41 -15.82
N SER A 45 -0.83 -0.68 -15.76
CA SER A 45 -0.56 -1.80 -14.87
C SER A 45 0.78 -2.43 -15.22
N ASN A 46 1.60 -2.67 -14.21
CA ASN A 46 2.92 -3.25 -14.37
C ASN A 46 3.88 -2.39 -15.22
N ASP A 47 3.55 -1.13 -15.52
CA ASP A 47 4.48 -0.21 -16.17
C ASP A 47 5.69 -0.03 -15.26
N GLY A 48 6.84 -0.53 -15.71
CA GLY A 48 8.09 -0.54 -14.94
C GLY A 48 8.42 -1.86 -14.24
N ARG A 49 7.58 -2.90 -14.30
CA ARG A 49 8.01 -4.26 -13.95
C ARG A 49 8.96 -4.83 -15.00
N ARG A 50 9.76 -5.81 -14.59
CA ARG A 50 10.68 -6.54 -15.47
C ARG A 50 9.95 -7.66 -16.19
N GLY A 51 10.23 -7.83 -17.48
CA GLY A 51 9.71 -8.93 -18.30
C GLY A 51 8.47 -8.56 -19.09
N ASN A 52 7.58 -9.53 -19.33
CA ASN A 52 6.27 -9.23 -19.86
C ASN A 52 5.54 -8.36 -18.84
N ASN A 53 5.14 -7.16 -19.27
CA ASN A 53 4.30 -6.24 -18.50
C ASN A 53 2.86 -6.40 -18.99
N PRO A 54 2.16 -7.49 -18.60
CA PRO A 54 0.81 -7.70 -19.04
C PRO A 54 -0.04 -6.56 -18.48
N ARG A 55 -0.59 -5.78 -19.41
CA ARG A 55 -1.71 -4.89 -19.14
C ARG A 55 -2.87 -5.76 -18.64
N ASN A 56 -3.26 -5.56 -17.38
CA ASN A 56 -4.24 -6.39 -16.69
C ASN A 56 -5.41 -5.58 -16.11
N GLY A 57 -5.44 -4.26 -16.37
CA GLY A 57 -6.50 -3.36 -15.96
C GLY A 57 -6.53 -3.03 -14.46
N SER A 58 -5.51 -3.41 -13.69
CA SER A 58 -5.48 -3.19 -12.23
C SER A 58 -5.13 -1.76 -11.83
N THR A 59 -4.33 -1.06 -12.63
CA THR A 59 -3.97 0.35 -12.46
C THR A 59 -4.11 1.09 -13.78
N LEU A 60 -4.93 2.12 -13.79
CA LEU A 60 -5.29 2.88 -14.99
C LEU A 60 -4.97 4.36 -14.79
N LEU A 61 -4.41 5.00 -15.80
CA LEU A 61 -4.33 6.45 -15.90
C LEU A 61 -5.60 6.96 -16.58
N LEU A 62 -6.38 7.74 -15.85
CA LEU A 62 -7.59 8.39 -16.38
C LEU A 62 -7.27 9.80 -16.85
N ARG A 63 -7.81 10.18 -18.01
CA ARG A 63 -7.77 11.56 -18.53
C ARG A 63 -9.21 12.06 -18.61
N VAL A 64 -9.61 12.83 -17.61
CA VAL A 64 -10.96 13.39 -17.49
C VAL A 64 -10.99 14.76 -18.15
N THR A 65 -11.84 14.93 -19.16
CA THR A 65 -12.07 16.20 -19.86
C THR A 65 -13.34 16.84 -19.32
N ARG A 66 -13.22 18.03 -18.75
CA ARG A 66 -14.36 18.82 -18.29
C ARG A 66 -15.04 19.53 -19.46
N ARG A 67 -16.36 19.69 -19.39
CA ARG A 67 -17.15 20.44 -20.38
C ARG A 67 -16.78 21.92 -20.28
N ASP A 68 -16.67 22.63 -21.41
CA ASP A 68 -16.45 24.08 -21.38
C ASP A 68 -17.65 24.77 -20.76
N ASP A 69 -17.42 25.52 -19.68
CA ASP A 69 -18.37 26.48 -19.11
C ASP A 69 -18.14 27.91 -19.65
N GLY A 70 -17.18 28.09 -20.56
CA GLY A 70 -16.82 29.38 -21.14
C GLY A 70 -15.95 30.26 -20.24
N ILE A 71 -15.48 29.75 -19.09
CA ILE A 71 -14.71 30.51 -18.10
C ILE A 71 -13.20 30.20 -18.21
N GLU A 72 -12.82 28.98 -18.56
CA GLU A 72 -11.40 28.58 -18.71
C GLU A 72 -10.94 28.56 -20.16
N THR A 73 -9.98 29.42 -20.51
CA THR A 73 -9.41 29.52 -21.87
C THR A 73 -8.21 28.59 -22.13
N ASN A 74 -7.76 27.84 -21.13
CA ASN A 74 -6.55 27.01 -21.22
C ASN A 74 -6.90 25.51 -21.32
N THR A 75 -6.51 24.86 -22.41
CA THR A 75 -6.71 23.41 -22.62
C THR A 75 -6.06 22.54 -21.55
N ALA A 76 -5.03 23.03 -20.84
CA ALA A 76 -4.38 22.31 -19.74
C ALA A 76 -5.22 22.29 -18.43
N THR A 77 -6.11 23.26 -18.20
CA THR A 77 -7.03 23.23 -17.05
C THR A 77 -8.26 22.36 -17.32
N LYS A 78 -8.59 22.17 -18.61
CA LYS A 78 -9.72 21.36 -19.07
C LYS A 78 -9.54 19.85 -18.92
N ILE A 79 -8.30 19.36 -18.96
CA ILE A 79 -7.98 17.92 -18.81
C ILE A 79 -7.30 17.69 -17.48
N LYS A 80 -7.89 16.83 -16.65
CA LYS A 80 -7.34 16.38 -15.38
C LYS A 80 -6.91 14.92 -15.48
N THR A 81 -5.68 14.61 -15.06
CA THR A 81 -5.22 13.23 -14.91
C THR A 81 -5.50 12.70 -13.50
N LEU A 82 -5.93 11.45 -13.42
CA LEU A 82 -6.20 10.70 -12.19
C LEU A 82 -5.64 9.29 -12.31
N VAL A 83 -5.42 8.62 -11.19
CA VAL A 83 -5.07 7.19 -11.16
C VAL A 83 -6.25 6.41 -10.60
N ALA A 84 -6.68 5.37 -11.30
CA ALA A 84 -7.65 4.40 -10.82
C ALA A 84 -6.96 3.08 -10.51
N LYS A 85 -7.15 2.55 -9.30
CA LYS A 85 -6.81 1.19 -8.92
C LYS A 85 -8.07 0.36 -8.82
N GLN A 86 -8.06 -0.85 -9.37
CA GLN A 86 -9.19 -1.78 -9.29
C GLN A 86 -8.74 -3.25 -9.32
N ILE A 87 -9.67 -4.15 -9.00
CA ILE A 87 -9.47 -5.59 -9.19
C ILE A 87 -10.18 -6.04 -10.46
N PRO A 88 -9.45 -6.54 -11.49
CA PRO A 88 -10.10 -7.13 -12.66
C PRO A 88 -10.83 -8.43 -12.28
N PRO A 89 -11.83 -8.89 -13.06
CA PRO A 89 -12.60 -10.10 -12.73
C PRO A 89 -11.75 -11.34 -12.44
N SER A 90 -10.66 -11.52 -13.18
CA SER A 90 -9.71 -12.63 -12.99
C SER A 90 -8.93 -12.57 -11.67
N GLY A 91 -8.86 -11.40 -11.04
CA GLY A 91 -8.17 -11.16 -9.77
C GLY A 91 -9.06 -11.21 -8.53
N LEU A 92 -10.40 -11.27 -8.67
CA LEU A 92 -11.35 -11.17 -7.55
C LEU A 92 -11.11 -12.23 -6.48
N ALA A 93 -10.99 -13.51 -6.87
CA ALA A 93 -10.76 -14.61 -5.93
C ALA A 93 -9.45 -14.46 -5.15
N LEU A 94 -8.38 -14.01 -5.81
CA LEU A 94 -7.11 -13.74 -5.15
C LEU A 94 -7.22 -12.52 -4.21
N SER A 95 -7.88 -11.48 -4.68
CA SER A 95 -8.12 -10.27 -3.89
C SER A 95 -8.92 -10.56 -2.62
N GLN A 96 -9.98 -11.35 -2.72
CA GLN A 96 -10.79 -11.79 -1.59
C GLN A 96 -9.92 -12.55 -0.58
N ARG A 97 -9.13 -13.52 -1.06
CA ARG A 97 -8.24 -14.33 -0.21
C ARG A 97 -7.17 -13.50 0.51
N LEU A 98 -6.59 -12.52 -0.16
CA LEU A 98 -5.54 -11.66 0.40
C LEU A 98 -6.10 -10.43 1.14
N GLY A 99 -7.39 -10.13 0.97
CA GLY A 99 -8.03 -8.93 1.48
C GLY A 99 -7.54 -7.64 0.84
N LEU A 100 -7.30 -7.60 -0.48
CA LEU A 100 -6.74 -6.40 -1.12
C LEU A 100 -7.72 -5.21 -1.13
N ALA A 101 -9.02 -5.46 -0.89
CA ALA A 101 -10.05 -4.43 -0.76
C ALA A 101 -9.87 -3.54 0.48
N ARG A 102 -9.07 -3.97 1.47
CA ARG A 102 -8.77 -3.21 2.70
C ARG A 102 -8.19 -1.82 2.42
N GLU A 103 -7.44 -1.65 1.33
CA GLU A 103 -6.91 -0.34 0.91
C GLU A 103 -8.06 0.67 0.65
N ALA A 104 -9.11 0.24 -0.05
CA ALA A 104 -10.25 1.10 -0.36
C ALA A 104 -11.07 1.42 0.90
N MET A 105 -11.29 0.40 1.74
CA MET A 105 -12.00 0.58 3.02
C MET A 105 -11.25 1.53 3.96
N PHE A 106 -9.91 1.45 4.01
CA PHE A 106 -9.08 2.37 4.76
C PHE A 106 -9.24 3.81 4.30
N TYR A 107 -9.14 4.07 2.99
CA TYR A 107 -9.28 5.43 2.46
C TYR A 107 -10.65 6.03 2.74
N ASN A 108 -11.70 5.23 2.69
CA ASN A 108 -13.07 5.69 2.94
C ASN A 108 -13.35 5.91 4.44
N GLN A 109 -12.92 4.99 5.31
CA GLN A 109 -13.38 4.95 6.71
C GLN A 109 -12.36 5.50 7.72
N LEU A 110 -11.06 5.25 7.51
CA LEU A 110 -10.02 5.52 8.52
C LEU A 110 -9.12 6.70 8.16
N ALA A 111 -8.74 6.85 6.89
CA ALA A 111 -7.88 7.95 6.45
C ALA A 111 -8.41 9.35 6.83
N PRO A 112 -9.73 9.65 6.75
CA PRO A 112 -10.25 10.97 7.14
C PRO A 112 -10.07 11.31 8.64
N ARG A 113 -9.85 10.31 9.48
CA ARG A 113 -9.66 10.47 10.93
C ARG A 113 -8.22 10.84 11.29
N ILE A 114 -7.29 10.75 10.34
CA ILE A 114 -5.86 10.98 10.58
C ILE A 114 -5.53 12.45 10.40
N LYS A 115 -4.94 13.05 11.43
CA LYS A 115 -4.35 14.40 11.36
C LYS A 115 -2.87 14.29 11.04
N PHE A 116 -2.55 14.37 9.75
CA PHE A 116 -1.15 14.30 9.33
C PHE A 116 -0.36 15.57 9.69
N PRO A 117 0.97 15.45 9.87
CA PRO A 117 1.86 16.60 9.93
C PRO A 117 1.78 17.43 8.66
N VAL A 118 2.21 18.69 8.75
CA VAL A 118 2.31 19.59 7.60
C VAL A 118 3.03 18.90 6.43
N ARG A 119 2.44 18.97 5.23
CA ARG A 119 2.96 18.39 3.97
C ARG A 119 2.94 16.85 3.88
N CYS A 120 2.48 16.13 4.89
CA CYS A 120 2.24 14.70 4.81
C CYS A 120 0.73 14.45 4.66
N CYS A 121 0.33 13.46 3.86
CA CYS A 121 -1.05 12.97 3.82
C CYS A 121 -1.13 11.65 3.03
N THR A 122 -2.30 11.04 2.95
CA THR A 122 -2.65 10.15 1.85
C THR A 122 -2.84 10.95 0.56
N PRO A 123 -2.87 10.33 -0.62
CA PRO A 123 -3.35 11.02 -1.83
C PRO A 123 -4.75 11.58 -1.61
N LYS A 124 -5.10 12.62 -2.36
CA LYS A 124 -6.50 12.99 -2.51
C LYS A 124 -7.25 11.84 -3.18
N ILE A 125 -8.24 11.31 -2.46
CA ILE A 125 -9.14 10.25 -2.93
C ILE A 125 -10.42 10.92 -3.41
N TYR A 126 -10.82 10.64 -4.65
CA TYR A 126 -12.04 11.16 -5.27
C TYR A 126 -13.20 10.16 -5.17
N CYS A 127 -12.88 8.87 -5.30
CA CYS A 127 -13.84 7.79 -5.13
C CYS A 127 -13.10 6.59 -4.53
N SER A 128 -13.73 5.91 -3.57
CA SER A 128 -13.21 4.64 -3.06
C SER A 128 -14.33 3.73 -2.55
N SER A 129 -14.32 2.49 -3.01
CA SER A 129 -15.25 1.44 -2.57
C SER A 129 -14.53 0.09 -2.62
N GLY A 130 -14.83 -0.78 -1.66
CA GLY A 130 -14.25 -2.11 -1.61
C GLY A 130 -15.14 -3.07 -0.82
N SER A 131 -15.07 -4.34 -1.17
CA SER A 131 -15.82 -5.41 -0.53
C SER A 131 -14.91 -6.59 -0.24
N MET A 132 -14.92 -7.02 1.02
CA MET A 132 -14.20 -8.23 1.45
C MET A 132 -14.92 -9.50 1.03
N ASP A 133 -16.22 -9.42 0.72
CA ASP A 133 -17.06 -10.57 0.40
C ASP A 133 -16.80 -11.10 -1.00
N ASP A 134 -16.52 -10.23 -1.98
CA ASP A 134 -16.22 -10.61 -3.36
C ASP A 134 -14.78 -10.24 -3.78
N GLY A 135 -14.04 -9.53 -2.92
CA GLY A 135 -12.69 -9.05 -3.19
C GLY A 135 -12.63 -7.86 -4.15
N SER A 136 -13.76 -7.25 -4.52
CA SER A 136 -13.79 -6.09 -5.40
C SER A 136 -13.21 -4.85 -4.71
N LYS A 137 -12.55 -4.01 -5.49
CA LYS A 137 -12.12 -2.68 -5.05
C LYS A 137 -12.05 -1.71 -6.20
N ILE A 138 -12.31 -0.45 -5.89
CA ILE A 138 -12.06 0.70 -6.76
C ILE A 138 -11.53 1.85 -5.91
N ILE A 139 -10.48 2.51 -6.41
CA ILE A 139 -9.92 3.72 -5.81
C ILE A 139 -9.57 4.64 -6.95
N VAL A 140 -10.19 5.82 -7.02
CA VAL A 140 -9.81 6.90 -7.93
C VAL A 140 -9.12 7.98 -7.11
N MET A 141 -7.88 8.29 -7.44
CA MET A 141 -7.02 9.19 -6.66
C MET A 141 -6.27 10.19 -7.56
N GLU A 142 -5.68 11.20 -6.94
CA GLU A 142 -4.84 12.17 -7.66
C GLU A 142 -3.68 11.49 -8.39
N ASP A 143 -3.38 11.96 -9.61
CA ASP A 143 -2.18 11.57 -10.32
C ASP A 143 -0.96 12.29 -9.74
N LEU A 144 -0.03 11.49 -9.18
CA LEU A 144 1.19 11.97 -8.54
C LEU A 144 2.39 12.04 -9.50
N SER A 145 2.28 11.52 -10.72
CA SER A 145 3.41 11.34 -11.65
C SER A 145 4.12 12.65 -12.02
N GLY A 146 3.38 13.76 -12.08
CA GLY A 146 3.92 15.09 -12.40
C GLY A 146 4.85 15.62 -11.30
N GLY A 147 4.39 15.60 -10.05
CA GLY A 147 5.05 16.28 -8.93
C GLY A 147 5.84 15.39 -7.98
N PHE A 148 5.67 14.07 -8.03
CA PHE A 148 6.24 13.14 -7.05
C PHE A 148 7.02 12.01 -7.69
N VAL A 149 7.86 11.36 -6.88
CA VAL A 149 8.60 10.15 -7.24
C VAL A 149 8.52 9.13 -6.11
N ASP A 150 8.56 7.86 -6.47
CA ASP A 150 8.75 6.75 -5.52
C ASP A 150 10.02 6.98 -4.69
N SER A 151 9.88 7.05 -3.37
CA SER A 151 11.00 7.34 -2.47
C SER A 151 12.00 6.18 -2.38
N GLY A 152 11.61 4.98 -2.80
CA GLY A 152 12.45 3.80 -2.83
C GLY A 152 13.74 3.99 -3.62
N ILE A 153 13.75 4.81 -4.68
CA ILE A 153 14.96 5.09 -5.47
C ILE A 153 16.09 5.74 -4.65
N LEU A 154 15.75 6.36 -3.51
CA LEU A 154 16.69 7.07 -2.66
C LEU A 154 17.41 6.12 -1.69
N PHE A 155 16.91 4.89 -1.47
CA PHE A 155 17.47 3.94 -0.49
C PHE A 155 18.55 3.00 -1.10
N GLY A 156 19.08 3.35 -2.26
CA GLY A 156 20.24 2.69 -2.86
C GLY A 156 20.00 1.22 -3.27
N PRO A 157 21.05 0.52 -3.71
CA PRO A 157 20.96 -0.87 -4.20
C PRO A 157 20.80 -1.91 -3.08
N GLY A 158 20.87 -1.52 -1.81
CA GLY A 158 20.59 -2.44 -0.70
C GLY A 158 19.12 -2.82 -0.57
N ASN A 159 18.22 -1.98 -1.10
CA ASN A 159 16.78 -2.29 -1.18
C ASN A 159 16.53 -3.31 -2.32
N PRO A 160 15.90 -4.48 -2.06
CA PRO A 160 15.61 -5.47 -3.08
C PRO A 160 14.83 -4.94 -4.29
N ASN A 161 13.97 -3.94 -4.07
CA ASN A 161 13.21 -3.29 -5.14
C ASN A 161 14.08 -2.45 -6.09
N ASN A 162 15.38 -2.29 -5.80
CA ASN A 162 16.34 -1.50 -6.56
C ASN A 162 17.45 -2.31 -7.22
N TRP A 163 17.53 -3.64 -7.09
CA TRP A 163 18.64 -4.52 -7.56
C TRP A 163 18.91 -4.51 -9.08
N SER A 164 18.33 -3.57 -9.80
CA SER A 164 17.85 -3.78 -11.14
C SER A 164 17.41 -2.51 -11.86
N ARG A 165 17.35 -1.39 -11.12
CA ARG A 165 16.90 -0.08 -11.61
C ARG A 165 18.14 0.77 -11.84
N ASP A 166 18.11 1.58 -12.88
CA ASP A 166 19.07 2.67 -13.03
C ASP A 166 18.69 3.79 -12.05
N LEU A 167 19.21 3.69 -10.82
CA LEU A 167 18.94 4.65 -9.76
C LEU A 167 19.47 6.04 -10.12
N TRP A 168 20.60 6.12 -10.82
CA TRP A 168 21.18 7.40 -11.21
C TRP A 168 20.29 8.13 -12.20
N ALA A 169 19.83 7.44 -13.24
CA ALA A 169 18.90 8.03 -14.21
C ALA A 169 17.56 8.40 -13.55
N ALA A 170 17.02 7.54 -12.67
CA ALA A 170 15.77 7.81 -11.96
C ALA A 170 15.88 9.05 -11.06
N ILE A 171 16.97 9.16 -10.28
CA ILE A 171 17.22 10.31 -9.39
C ILE A 171 17.46 11.57 -10.21
N ALA A 172 18.27 11.52 -11.27
CA ALA A 172 18.55 12.67 -12.13
C ALA A 172 17.27 13.17 -12.84
N GLY A 173 16.41 12.25 -13.27
CA GLY A 173 15.12 12.59 -13.88
C GLY A 173 14.12 13.21 -12.89
N ALA A 174 14.13 12.78 -11.63
CA ALA A 174 13.27 13.34 -10.59
C ALA A 174 13.81 14.66 -10.02
N TYR A 175 15.13 14.83 -9.96
CA TYR A 175 15.82 15.94 -9.33
C TYR A 175 16.93 16.48 -10.24
N PRO A 176 16.62 17.44 -11.14
CA PRO A 176 17.59 18.01 -12.08
C PRO A 176 18.79 18.69 -11.41
N THR A 177 18.66 19.07 -10.13
CA THR A 177 19.73 19.66 -9.34
C THR A 177 20.10 18.72 -8.20
N LEU A 178 21.30 18.13 -8.24
CA LEU A 178 21.76 17.15 -7.25
C LEU A 178 21.75 17.68 -5.81
N SER A 179 22.05 18.96 -5.59
CA SER A 179 21.98 19.59 -4.26
C SER A 179 20.56 19.66 -3.68
N ARG A 180 19.55 19.30 -4.46
CA ARG A 180 18.15 19.20 -4.04
C ARG A 180 17.72 17.77 -3.76
N VAL A 181 18.51 16.74 -4.10
CA VAL A 181 18.11 15.35 -3.84
C VAL A 181 17.99 15.13 -2.32
N PRO A 182 16.84 14.67 -1.81
CA PRO A 182 16.70 14.36 -0.40
C PRO A 182 17.53 13.14 -0.02
N THR A 183 18.14 13.19 1.15
CA THR A 183 18.87 12.05 1.72
C THR A 183 17.90 10.97 2.21
N PRO A 184 18.34 9.70 2.30
CA PRO A 184 17.54 8.62 2.88
C PRO A 184 17.05 8.95 4.30
N PHE A 185 17.90 9.62 5.09
CA PHE A 185 17.57 10.04 6.45
C PHE A 185 16.41 11.06 6.47
N GLU A 186 16.45 12.08 5.60
CA GLU A 186 15.37 13.08 5.52
C GLU A 186 14.02 12.45 5.16
N VAL A 187 14.03 11.50 4.22
CA VAL A 187 12.82 10.76 3.83
C VAL A 187 12.34 9.86 4.96
N ALA A 188 13.23 9.05 5.53
CA ALA A 188 12.90 8.14 6.64
C ALA A 188 12.35 8.90 7.85
N ASN A 189 12.96 10.03 8.20
CA ASN A 189 12.52 10.85 9.33
C ASN A 189 11.12 11.45 9.08
N GLN A 190 10.85 12.00 7.89
CA GLN A 190 9.51 12.53 7.57
C GLN A 190 8.46 11.41 7.51
N SER A 191 8.79 10.26 6.91
CA SER A 191 7.91 9.08 6.89
C SER A 191 7.63 8.55 8.29
N PHE A 192 8.63 8.54 9.18
CA PHE A 192 8.48 8.13 10.57
C PHE A 192 7.48 9.04 11.30
N VAL A 193 7.63 10.36 11.18
CA VAL A 193 6.70 11.33 11.81
C VAL A 193 5.28 11.22 11.24
N ALA A 194 5.16 10.97 9.93
CA ALA A 194 3.87 10.73 9.28
C ALA A 194 3.19 9.46 9.83
N MET A 195 3.90 8.34 9.90
CA MET A 195 3.37 7.08 10.45
C MET A 195 3.10 7.15 11.96
N ALA A 196 3.92 7.88 12.73
CA ALA A 196 3.64 8.15 14.13
C ALA A 196 2.30 8.87 14.32
N SER A 197 1.91 9.74 13.38
CA SER A 197 0.61 10.42 13.41
C SER A 197 -0.55 9.48 13.10
N VAL A 198 -0.35 8.49 12.22
CA VAL A 198 -1.30 7.39 11.99
C VAL A 198 -1.49 6.59 13.28
N HIS A 199 -0.39 6.13 13.88
CA HIS A 199 -0.45 5.36 15.14
C HIS A 199 -1.09 6.16 16.26
N ALA A 200 -0.77 7.45 16.41
CA ALA A 200 -1.33 8.33 17.42
C ALA A 200 -2.85 8.52 17.25
N ALA A 201 -3.35 8.60 16.02
CA ALA A 201 -4.78 8.76 15.74
C ALA A 201 -5.62 7.56 16.20
N PHE A 202 -5.00 6.38 16.31
CA PHE A 202 -5.67 5.12 16.62
C PHE A 202 -5.07 4.38 17.82
N TRP A 203 -4.26 5.09 18.63
CA TRP A 203 -3.58 4.47 19.76
C TRP A 203 -4.60 3.96 20.79
N ARG A 204 -4.64 2.65 20.97
CA ARG A 204 -5.57 1.94 21.86
C ARG A 204 -7.04 2.25 21.56
N ASP A 205 -7.37 2.54 20.30
CA ASP A 205 -8.74 2.78 19.89
C ASP A 205 -9.52 1.46 19.78
N SER A 206 -10.25 1.11 20.84
CA SER A 206 -11.05 -0.12 20.90
C SER A 206 -12.11 -0.23 19.80
N ALA A 207 -12.46 0.87 19.13
CA ALA A 207 -13.35 0.80 17.97
C ALA A 207 -12.77 -0.14 16.90
N LEU A 208 -11.45 -0.15 16.68
CA LEU A 208 -10.76 -1.01 15.70
C LEU A 208 -10.97 -2.51 15.91
N LEU A 209 -11.33 -2.93 17.13
CA LEU A 209 -11.61 -4.33 17.46
C LEU A 209 -13.10 -4.69 17.29
N GLY A 210 -13.93 -3.73 16.92
CA GLY A 210 -15.35 -3.91 16.67
C GLY A 210 -15.65 -4.59 15.33
N HIS A 211 -16.87 -5.11 15.21
CA HIS A 211 -17.35 -5.77 13.98
C HIS A 211 -17.27 -4.85 12.74
N GLU A 212 -17.38 -3.54 12.90
CA GLU A 212 -17.25 -2.56 11.80
C GLU A 212 -15.89 -2.66 11.10
N TYR A 213 -14.82 -2.97 11.85
CA TYR A 213 -13.46 -3.08 11.35
C TYR A 213 -12.92 -4.50 11.38
N SER A 214 -13.79 -5.52 11.38
CA SER A 214 -13.38 -6.93 11.27
C SER A 214 -12.67 -7.25 9.96
N TRP A 215 -12.73 -6.33 9.00
CA TRP A 215 -11.95 -6.37 7.77
C TRP A 215 -10.48 -6.01 7.99
N LEU A 216 -10.07 -5.39 9.09
CA LEU A 216 -8.66 -5.09 9.35
C LEU A 216 -7.87 -6.39 9.52
N ARG A 217 -6.65 -6.40 8.96
CA ARG A 217 -5.78 -7.58 9.04
C ARG A 217 -5.34 -7.79 10.49
N GLY A 218 -5.74 -8.93 11.05
CA GLY A 218 -5.39 -9.31 12.43
C GLY A 218 -6.51 -9.06 13.43
N SER A 219 -7.54 -8.28 13.10
CA SER A 219 -8.60 -7.85 14.04
C SER A 219 -9.27 -8.99 14.79
N SER A 220 -9.61 -10.07 14.08
CA SER A 220 -10.19 -11.27 14.69
C SER A 220 -9.21 -12.03 15.59
N TRP A 221 -7.91 -11.99 15.29
CA TRP A 221 -6.88 -12.60 16.13
C TRP A 221 -6.65 -11.76 17.39
N THR A 222 -6.64 -10.44 17.24
CA THR A 222 -6.47 -9.47 18.32
C THR A 222 -7.64 -9.48 19.29
N SER A 223 -8.87 -9.48 18.77
CA SER A 223 -10.09 -9.64 19.58
C SER A 223 -10.22 -11.04 20.20
N GLY A 224 -9.64 -12.06 19.56
CA GLY A 224 -9.62 -13.44 20.05
C GLY A 224 -10.79 -14.28 19.53
N SER A 225 -11.41 -13.87 18.43
CA SER A 225 -12.59 -14.48 17.85
C SER A 225 -12.28 -15.51 16.75
N ASP A 226 -11.03 -15.59 16.26
CA ASP A 226 -10.67 -16.48 15.13
C ASP A 226 -9.37 -17.26 15.37
N GLU A 227 -9.40 -18.13 16.38
CA GLU A 227 -8.31 -19.05 16.72
C GLU A 227 -8.01 -20.03 15.57
N ALA A 228 -9.04 -20.51 14.86
CA ALA A 228 -8.88 -21.51 13.81
C ALA A 228 -8.06 -20.97 12.62
N SER A 229 -8.38 -19.76 12.14
CA SER A 229 -7.61 -19.10 11.08
C SER A 229 -6.18 -18.79 11.53
N TRP A 230 -6.01 -18.33 12.78
CA TRP A 230 -4.68 -18.10 13.34
C TRP A 230 -3.84 -19.38 13.36
N ARG A 231 -4.38 -20.48 13.88
CA ARG A 231 -3.70 -21.79 13.92
C ARG A 231 -3.38 -22.31 12.52
N ALA A 232 -4.28 -22.12 11.55
CA ALA A 232 -4.01 -22.48 10.16
C ALA A 232 -2.84 -21.68 9.58
N SER A 233 -2.79 -20.37 9.83
CA SER A 233 -1.68 -19.51 9.38
C SER A 233 -0.34 -19.90 10.00
N GLN A 234 -0.29 -20.16 11.31
CA GLN A 234 0.93 -20.60 11.97
C GLN A 234 1.35 -22.02 11.56
N GLY A 235 0.37 -22.89 11.30
CA GLY A 235 0.61 -24.26 10.85
C GLY A 235 1.35 -24.33 9.51
N VAL A 236 1.14 -23.37 8.60
CA VAL A 236 1.91 -23.27 7.34
C VAL A 236 3.40 -23.06 7.60
N VAL A 237 3.73 -22.20 8.58
CA VAL A 237 5.11 -21.89 8.95
C VAL A 237 5.76 -23.10 9.61
N GLN A 238 5.08 -23.71 10.59
CA GLN A 238 5.55 -24.91 11.27
C GLN A 238 5.75 -26.09 10.31
N ALA A 239 4.80 -26.32 9.39
CA ALA A 239 4.92 -27.37 8.38
C ALA A 239 6.06 -27.12 7.38
N SER A 240 6.31 -25.86 7.02
CA SER A 240 7.45 -25.52 6.15
C SER A 240 8.79 -25.73 6.85
N TRP A 241 8.89 -25.35 8.12
CA TRP A 241 10.07 -25.63 8.94
C TRP A 241 10.29 -27.14 9.12
N ALA A 242 9.25 -27.90 9.47
CA ALA A 242 9.32 -29.34 9.65
C ALA A 242 9.80 -30.06 8.36
N ARG A 243 9.28 -29.65 7.19
CA ARG A 243 9.74 -30.18 5.89
C ARG A 243 11.21 -29.89 5.64
N TYR A 244 11.67 -28.68 5.92
CA TYR A 244 13.07 -28.31 5.79
C TYR A 244 13.95 -29.21 6.69
N THR A 245 13.63 -29.32 7.97
CA THR A 245 14.41 -30.14 8.91
C THR A 245 14.36 -31.65 8.59
N ALA A 246 13.23 -32.17 8.09
CA ALA A 246 13.12 -33.57 7.67
C ALA A 246 14.02 -33.85 6.45
N SER A 247 14.06 -32.92 5.49
CA SER A 247 14.95 -33.03 4.32
C SER A 247 16.43 -32.95 4.70
N GLU A 248 16.80 -32.28 5.80
CA GLU A 248 18.17 -32.33 6.32
C GLU A 248 18.50 -33.75 6.81
N ILE A 249 17.62 -34.35 7.62
CA ILE A 249 17.82 -35.69 8.23
C ILE A 249 17.89 -36.80 7.17
N GLU A 250 17.02 -36.76 6.16
CA GLU A 250 17.01 -37.76 5.07
C GLU A 250 18.33 -37.74 4.28
N ASN A 251 18.85 -36.54 3.97
CA ASN A 251 20.11 -36.38 3.25
C ASN A 251 21.34 -36.78 4.08
N ASP A 252 21.29 -36.69 5.41
CA ASP A 252 22.37 -37.17 6.30
C ASP A 252 22.44 -38.70 6.38
N ASN A 253 21.30 -39.38 6.16
CA ASN A 253 21.22 -40.84 6.22
C ASN A 253 21.61 -41.54 4.91
N ASP A 254 21.66 -40.83 3.77
CA ASP A 254 21.89 -41.41 2.44
C ASP A 254 23.36 -41.36 1.98
N GLY A 255 24.31 -41.22 2.92
CA GLY A 255 25.72 -41.49 2.65
C GLY A 255 26.43 -40.52 1.70
N GLY A 256 26.04 -39.25 1.69
CA GLY A 256 26.82 -38.16 1.08
C GLY A 256 26.91 -38.22 -0.44
N SER A 257 25.83 -37.89 -1.14
CA SER A 257 25.91 -37.54 -2.56
C SER A 257 25.82 -36.02 -2.73
N ASN A 258 26.97 -35.39 -3.04
CA ASN A 258 27.25 -34.12 -3.75
C ASN A 258 26.27 -32.90 -3.70
N ASN A 259 25.26 -32.86 -2.85
CA ASN A 259 24.27 -31.78 -2.75
C ASN A 259 24.45 -30.91 -1.49
N ASP A 260 25.59 -31.03 -0.78
CA ASP A 260 25.90 -30.16 0.37
C ASP A 260 25.98 -28.67 -0.02
N GLU A 261 26.16 -28.34 -1.31
CA GLU A 261 26.12 -26.97 -1.82
C GLU A 261 24.70 -26.33 -1.79
N GLN A 262 23.64 -27.10 -1.54
CA GLN A 262 22.25 -26.59 -1.45
C GLN A 262 21.71 -26.45 -0.03
N ARG A 263 22.47 -26.85 0.99
CA ARG A 263 22.04 -26.73 2.39
C ARG A 263 22.30 -25.31 2.90
N ILE A 264 21.28 -24.70 3.47
CA ILE A 264 21.44 -23.42 4.17
C ILE A 264 22.24 -23.71 5.45
N GLN A 265 23.49 -23.24 5.49
CA GLN A 265 24.28 -23.30 6.72
C GLN A 265 23.78 -22.23 7.69
N TRP A 266 22.89 -22.63 8.59
CA TRP A 266 22.43 -21.77 9.65
C TRP A 266 23.53 -21.58 10.69
N ASP A 267 23.71 -20.34 11.12
CA ASP A 267 24.42 -20.06 12.37
C ASP A 267 23.70 -20.80 13.53
N PRO A 268 24.42 -21.51 14.42
CA PRO A 268 23.80 -22.29 15.48
C PRO A 268 22.86 -21.50 16.39
N LEU A 269 23.21 -20.25 16.71
CA LEU A 269 22.38 -19.37 17.53
C LEU A 269 21.10 -18.98 16.78
N VAL A 270 21.20 -18.66 15.49
CA VAL A 270 20.03 -18.36 14.65
C VAL A 270 19.08 -19.56 14.58
N ARG A 271 19.62 -20.77 14.38
CA ARG A 271 18.82 -22.00 14.37
C ARG A 271 18.11 -22.22 15.70
N GLU A 272 18.82 -22.10 16.81
CA GLU A 272 18.25 -22.25 18.15
C GLU A 272 17.12 -21.25 18.41
N ILE A 273 17.29 -19.99 18.00
CA ILE A 273 16.27 -18.94 18.10
C ILE A 273 15.02 -19.34 17.29
N LEU A 274 15.19 -19.79 16.05
CA LEU A 274 14.08 -20.20 15.19
C LEU A 274 13.32 -21.39 15.77
N GLU A 275 14.02 -22.44 16.20
CA GLU A 275 13.41 -23.63 16.79
C GLU A 275 12.67 -23.30 18.09
N THR A 276 13.25 -22.43 18.92
CA THR A 276 12.60 -21.94 20.15
C THR A 276 11.35 -21.13 19.82
N ALA A 277 11.41 -20.24 18.83
CA ALA A 277 10.25 -19.47 18.39
C ALA A 277 9.12 -20.41 17.91
N MET A 278 9.43 -21.42 17.09
CA MET A 278 8.44 -22.39 16.59
C MET A 278 7.76 -23.18 17.71
N LYS A 279 8.51 -23.60 18.74
CA LYS A 279 7.98 -24.29 19.93
C LYS A 279 7.10 -23.38 20.78
N GLY A 280 7.37 -22.08 20.80
CA GLY A 280 6.62 -21.07 21.55
C GLY A 280 5.29 -20.65 20.92
N ILE A 281 5.02 -21.05 19.66
CA ILE A 281 3.78 -20.73 18.96
C ILE A 281 2.62 -21.48 19.61
N SER A 282 1.79 -20.75 20.36
CA SER A 282 0.50 -21.22 20.85
C SER A 282 -0.51 -20.07 20.87
N TRP A 283 -1.80 -20.41 20.81
CA TRP A 283 -2.85 -19.41 20.87
C TRP A 283 -2.84 -18.70 22.22
N GLU A 284 -2.57 -19.46 23.29
CA GLU A 284 -2.51 -19.01 24.66
C GLU A 284 -1.36 -17.99 24.84
N SER A 285 -0.17 -18.30 24.33
CA SER A 285 0.97 -17.37 24.29
C SER A 285 0.62 -16.11 23.50
N GLN A 286 -0.06 -16.24 22.36
CA GLN A 286 -0.51 -15.12 21.54
C GLN A 286 -1.52 -14.24 22.30
N ARG A 287 -2.49 -14.84 23.00
CA ARG A 287 -3.48 -14.11 23.84
C ARG A 287 -2.81 -13.39 25.00
N GLN A 288 -1.82 -14.02 25.64
CA GLN A 288 -1.06 -13.40 26.72
C GLN A 288 -0.22 -12.22 26.21
N ARG A 289 0.43 -12.38 25.04
CA ARG A 289 1.23 -11.32 24.40
C ARG A 289 0.38 -10.12 23.98
N LEU A 290 -0.77 -10.38 23.36
CA LEU A 290 -1.60 -9.33 22.78
C LEU A 290 -2.31 -8.45 23.81
N ASN A 291 -2.30 -8.81 25.10
CA ASN A 291 -2.91 -8.08 26.22
C ASN A 291 -3.86 -6.97 25.76
N ALA A 292 -5.09 -7.36 25.37
CA ALA A 292 -6.07 -6.51 24.69
C ALA A 292 -6.35 -5.18 25.41
N GLY A 293 -6.00 -5.08 26.70
CA GLY A 293 -6.08 -3.85 27.47
C GLY A 293 -4.95 -2.85 27.26
N SER A 294 -3.79 -3.21 26.70
CA SER A 294 -2.58 -2.38 26.87
C SER A 294 -1.98 -1.72 25.62
N ASN A 295 -1.85 -2.35 24.45
CA ASN A 295 -1.06 -1.75 23.35
C ASN A 295 -1.45 -2.28 21.96
N PHE A 296 -2.33 -1.58 21.25
CA PHE A 296 -2.58 -1.81 19.82
C PHE A 296 -2.88 -0.47 19.12
N CYS A 297 -2.66 -0.41 17.81
CA CYS A 297 -2.97 0.75 17.00
C CYS A 297 -3.04 0.35 15.53
N LEU A 298 -3.69 1.15 14.69
CA LEU A 298 -3.68 0.93 13.25
C LEU A 298 -2.24 0.91 12.69
N VAL A 299 -1.89 -0.11 11.91
CA VAL A 299 -0.59 -0.28 11.25
C VAL A 299 -0.79 -0.45 9.74
N HIS A 300 0.20 -0.01 8.96
CA HIS A 300 0.19 -0.15 7.49
C HIS A 300 0.48 -1.60 7.03
N GLY A 301 1.22 -2.37 7.83
CA GLY A 301 1.39 -3.83 7.70
C GLY A 301 2.40 -4.31 6.63
N ASP A 302 2.70 -3.50 5.62
CA ASP A 302 3.76 -3.73 4.63
C ASP A 302 4.40 -2.39 4.23
N PHE A 303 4.95 -1.69 5.24
CA PHE A 303 5.48 -0.34 5.04
C PHE A 303 6.96 -0.36 4.68
N TRP A 304 7.26 0.02 3.46
CA TRP A 304 8.60 0.18 2.91
C TRP A 304 8.68 1.47 2.08
N PRO A 305 9.89 1.92 1.69
CA PRO A 305 10.05 3.18 0.95
C PRO A 305 9.22 3.31 -0.33
N GLY A 306 8.81 2.20 -0.95
CA GLY A 306 7.96 2.19 -2.13
C GLY A 306 6.51 2.59 -1.90
N ASN A 307 6.02 2.50 -0.67
CA ASN A 307 4.67 3.00 -0.33
C ASN A 307 4.68 4.51 -0.04
N VAL A 308 5.80 5.20 -0.26
CA VAL A 308 5.95 6.62 -0.01
C VAL A 308 6.34 7.33 -1.29
N MET A 309 5.47 8.23 -1.75
CA MET A 309 5.81 9.17 -2.82
C MET A 309 6.29 10.48 -2.22
N ILE A 310 7.42 10.98 -2.69
CA ILE A 310 8.02 12.24 -2.24
C ILE A 310 8.03 13.27 -3.36
N SER A 311 7.67 14.51 -3.03
CA SER A 311 7.63 15.61 -4.01
C SER A 311 9.02 15.90 -4.58
N LYS A 312 9.09 16.05 -5.90
CA LYS A 312 10.27 16.51 -6.67
C LYS A 312 10.63 17.94 -6.28
N ASP A 313 9.61 18.77 -6.06
CA ASP A 313 9.77 20.15 -5.63
C ASP A 313 10.05 20.27 -4.13
N GLN A 314 10.92 21.23 -3.80
CA GLN A 314 11.11 21.65 -2.42
C GLN A 314 9.96 22.56 -2.04
N GLY A 315 9.34 22.30 -0.88
CA GLY A 315 8.54 23.34 -0.25
C GLY A 315 9.37 24.59 0.04
N PRO A 316 8.74 25.78 0.20
CA PRO A 316 9.38 26.87 0.93
C PRO A 316 10.04 26.32 2.19
N ALA A 317 11.29 26.74 2.43
CA ALA A 317 12.04 26.36 3.62
C ALA A 317 11.18 26.72 4.84
N THR A 318 10.57 25.71 5.44
CA THR A 318 9.94 25.89 6.74
C THR A 318 11.10 25.93 7.71
N SER A 319 11.34 27.08 8.32
CA SER A 319 12.28 27.25 9.41
C SER A 319 11.74 26.51 10.63
N VAL A 320 11.72 25.18 10.58
CA VAL A 320 11.69 24.39 11.80
C VAL A 320 13.11 24.48 12.31
N ILE A 321 13.34 25.46 13.18
CA ILE A 321 14.56 25.54 13.96
C ILE A 321 14.52 24.31 14.86
N GLU A 322 15.19 23.23 14.47
CA GLU A 322 15.56 22.20 15.42
C GLU A 322 16.50 22.86 16.43
N ASN A 323 16.14 22.81 17.72
CA ASN A 323 16.87 23.43 18.84
C ASN A 323 18.31 22.91 19.02
N ASP A 324 18.86 22.14 18.08
CA ASP A 324 20.07 21.33 18.19
C ASP A 324 21.18 21.71 17.19
N GLY A 325 21.09 22.90 16.56
CA GLY A 325 22.16 23.42 15.68
C GLY A 325 22.37 22.63 14.38
N ARG A 326 21.54 21.64 14.08
CA ARG A 326 21.50 20.95 12.78
C ARG A 326 20.80 21.86 11.77
N LYS A 327 21.40 22.04 10.59
CA LYS A 327 20.74 22.73 9.45
C LYS A 327 19.37 22.09 9.24
N GLY A 328 18.30 22.86 9.40
CA GLY A 328 16.92 22.34 9.39
C GLY A 328 16.64 21.48 8.16
N CYS A 329 16.05 20.30 8.39
CA CYS A 329 15.57 19.44 7.32
C CYS A 329 14.52 20.19 6.48
N ARG A 330 14.69 20.22 5.16
CA ARG A 330 13.70 20.82 4.27
C ARG A 330 12.52 19.87 4.13
N LEU A 331 11.39 20.20 4.75
CA LEU A 331 10.17 19.40 4.64
C LEU A 331 9.66 19.36 3.20
N ARG A 332 9.46 18.16 2.68
CA ARG A 332 8.89 17.90 1.35
C ARG A 332 7.44 17.44 1.53
N GLN A 333 6.69 17.45 0.43
CA GLN A 333 5.41 16.77 0.44
C GLN A 333 5.61 15.26 0.37
N LEU A 334 4.91 14.53 1.22
CA LEU A 334 4.86 13.07 1.24
C LEU A 334 3.43 12.59 0.99
N ARG A 335 3.29 11.49 0.26
CA ARG A 335 2.05 10.73 0.13
C ARG A 335 2.28 9.29 0.57
N LEU A 336 1.52 8.85 1.56
CA LEU A 336 1.51 7.45 2.00
C LEU A 336 0.47 6.67 1.20
N LEU A 337 0.91 5.61 0.54
CA LEU A 337 0.14 4.80 -0.41
C LEU A 337 -0.02 3.36 0.08
N ASP A 338 -0.79 2.58 -0.69
CA ASP A 338 -0.70 1.12 -0.70
C ASP A 338 -1.02 0.46 0.64
N TRP A 339 -2.18 0.83 1.18
CA TRP A 339 -2.72 0.35 2.44
C TRP A 339 -3.37 -1.04 2.31
N GLU A 340 -2.93 -1.84 1.32
CA GLU A 340 -3.42 -3.18 1.08
C GLU A 340 -3.12 -4.15 2.21
N MET A 341 -2.22 -3.84 3.15
CA MET A 341 -1.89 -4.70 4.29
C MET A 341 -2.27 -4.10 5.65
N VAL A 342 -3.09 -3.04 5.63
CA VAL A 342 -3.55 -2.35 6.84
C VAL A 342 -4.22 -3.30 7.82
N GLY A 343 -3.84 -3.15 9.09
CA GLY A 343 -4.27 -3.96 10.22
C GLY A 343 -4.11 -3.20 11.52
N GLU A 344 -4.15 -3.90 12.64
CA GLU A 344 -4.01 -3.31 13.99
C GLU A 344 -3.08 -4.11 14.93
#